data_AF-A0A2A3YDX1-F1
#
_entry.id   AF-A0A2A3YDX1-F1
#
_cell.length_a   1.000
_cell.length_b   1.000
_cell.length_c   1.000
_cell.angle_alpha   90.00
_cell.angle_beta   90.00
_cell.angle_gamma   90.00
#
_symmetry.space_group_name_H-M   'P 1'
#
loop_
_entity.id
_entity.type
_entity.pdbx_description
1 polymer ?
#
loop_
_entity_poly.entity_id
_entity_poly.type
_entity_poly.pdbx_seq_one_letter_code
_entity_poly.pdbx_strand_id
1 'polypeptide(L)'
;MFDMNTGEIVIVLLGGSLIGALLTYLTATRDLALRRRMQTIDIFLRVAARAHGYADERGPVGLGEQVAAIYLMADLANRDKWLRKAGIGHLGEVLKWSSKSESAGQERIVTAVKSALQMIEKNRVTGEY
;
A
#
# COMPACT_ATOMS: atom_id res chain seq x y z
N MET A 1 -1.27 -46.24 -30.81
CA MET A 1 0.17 -45.99 -30.87
C MET A 1 0.34 -44.87 -31.88
N PHE A 2 0.67 -43.66 -31.43
CA PHE A 2 0.80 -42.50 -32.33
C PHE A 2 2.18 -42.57 -32.99
N ASP A 3 2.23 -42.90 -34.29
CA ASP A 3 3.45 -42.81 -35.10
C ASP A 3 3.74 -41.32 -35.37
N MET A 4 4.48 -40.69 -34.46
CA MET A 4 4.99 -39.34 -34.66
C MET A 4 6.38 -39.40 -35.31
N ASN A 5 6.59 -38.63 -36.38
CA ASN A 5 7.90 -38.50 -37.00
C ASN A 5 8.84 -37.70 -36.06
N THR A 6 10.15 -37.96 -36.12
CA THR A 6 11.19 -37.33 -35.30
C THR A 6 11.07 -35.79 -35.26
N GLY A 7 10.64 -35.16 -36.37
CA GLY A 7 10.37 -33.72 -36.44
C GLY A 7 9.16 -33.24 -35.62
N GLU A 8 8.10 -34.05 -35.51
CA GLU A 8 6.91 -33.75 -34.71
C GLU A 8 7.20 -33.90 -33.21
N ILE A 9 8.05 -34.86 -32.83
CA ILE A 9 8.53 -35.06 -31.46
C ILE A 9 9.31 -33.83 -30.98
N VAL A 10 10.18 -33.27 -31.83
CA VAL A 10 10.96 -32.07 -31.50
C VAL A 10 10.08 -30.83 -31.37
N ILE A 11 9.06 -30.67 -32.23
CA ILE A 11 8.11 -29.55 -32.14
C ILE A 11 7.26 -29.63 -30.87
N VAL A 12 6.78 -30.82 -30.50
CA VAL A 12 6.00 -31.00 -29.27
C VAL A 12 6.85 -30.75 -28.01
N LEU A 13 8.11 -31.20 -28.00
CA LEU A 13 9.04 -30.95 -26.89
C LEU A 13 9.40 -29.46 -26.77
N LEU A 14 9.72 -28.78 -27.88
CA LEU A 14 10.02 -27.35 -27.88
C LEU A 14 8.78 -26.51 -27.52
N GLY A 15 7.61 -26.85 -28.09
CA GLY A 15 6.35 -26.18 -27.78
C GLY A 15 5.93 -26.35 -26.32
N GLY A 16 6.04 -27.56 -25.77
CA GLY A 16 5.75 -27.83 -24.36
C GLY A 16 6.69 -27.09 -23.41
N SER A 17 7.99 -27.03 -23.73
CA SER A 17 8.98 -26.29 -22.92
C SER A 17 8.74 -24.78 -22.90
N LEU A 18 8.35 -24.18 -24.04
CA LEU A 18 8.01 -22.76 -24.14
C LEU A 18 6.72 -22.43 -23.37
N ILE A 19 5.69 -23.28 -23.47
CA ILE A 19 4.44 -23.12 -22.71
C ILE A 19 4.73 -23.24 -21.20
N GLY A 20 5.54 -24.22 -20.79
CA GLY A 20 5.97 -24.38 -19.40
C GLY A 20 6.70 -23.13 -18.90
N ALA A 21 7.67 -22.61 -19.65
CA ALA A 21 8.41 -21.40 -19.31
C ALA A 21 7.50 -20.16 -19.19
N LEU A 22 6.53 -20.00 -20.10
CA LEU A 22 5.56 -18.90 -20.06
C LEU A 22 4.65 -19.00 -18.83
N LEU A 23 4.14 -20.19 -18.51
CA LEU A 23 3.31 -20.40 -17.33
C LEU A 23 4.09 -20.12 -16.04
N THR A 24 5.34 -20.59 -15.93
CA THR A 24 6.21 -20.29 -14.79
C THR A 24 6.52 -18.79 -14.69
N TYR A 25 6.74 -18.10 -15.80
CA TYR A 25 6.93 -16.65 -15.80
C TYR A 25 5.67 -15.91 -15.33
N LEU A 26 4.48 -16.31 -15.80
CA LEU A 26 3.21 -15.72 -15.38
C LEU A 26 2.92 -15.97 -13.89
N THR A 27 3.22 -17.15 -13.37
CA THR A 27 3.03 -17.44 -11.93
C THR A 27 4.05 -16.70 -11.07
N ALA A 28 5.32 -16.66 -11.47
CA ALA A 28 6.37 -15.94 -10.74
C ALA A 28 6.11 -14.42 -10.70
N THR A 29 5.65 -13.83 -11.82
CA THR A 29 5.29 -12.41 -11.87
C THR A 29 4.06 -12.09 -11.01
N ARG A 30 3.07 -12.97 -10.96
CA ARG A 30 1.92 -12.84 -10.04
C ARG A 30 2.33 -12.93 -8.58
N ASP A 31 3.20 -13.88 -8.22
CA ASP A 31 3.70 -14.01 -6.85
C ASP A 31 4.49 -12.75 -6.43
N LEU A 32 5.37 -12.25 -7.31
CA LEU A 32 6.11 -11.03 -7.05
C LEU A 32 5.19 -9.82 -6.86
N ALA A 33 4.15 -9.68 -7.69
CA ALA A 33 3.17 -8.61 -7.57
C ALA A 33 2.39 -8.70 -6.25
N LEU A 34 2.00 -9.91 -5.83
CA LEU A 34 1.32 -10.15 -4.56
C LEU A 34 2.22 -9.82 -3.37
N ARG A 35 3.48 -10.26 -3.36
CA ARG A 35 4.44 -9.93 -2.31
C ARG A 35 4.64 -8.43 -2.16
N ARG A 36 4.80 -7.71 -3.27
CA ARG A 36 4.92 -6.24 -3.24
C ARG A 36 3.67 -5.59 -2.65
N ARG A 37 2.47 -6.06 -3.01
CA ARG A 37 1.22 -5.56 -2.41
C ARG A 37 1.14 -5.82 -0.92
N MET A 38 1.48 -7.04 -0.47
CA MET A 38 1.49 -7.35 0.96
C MET A 38 2.48 -6.48 1.72
N GLN A 39 3.67 -6.23 1.15
CA GLN A 39 4.65 -5.31 1.73
C GLN A 39 4.11 -3.88 1.86
N THR A 40 3.45 -3.36 0.82
CA THR A 40 2.82 -2.03 0.89
C THR A 40 1.74 -1.96 1.98
N ILE A 41 0.92 -3.00 2.13
CA ILE A 41 -0.11 -3.09 3.17
C ILE A 41 0.53 -3.10 4.57
N ASP A 42 1.57 -3.91 4.77
CA ASP A 42 2.28 -3.97 6.05
C ASP A 42 2.90 -2.61 6.41
N ILE A 43 3.55 -1.95 5.45
CA ILE A 43 4.07 -0.58 5.62
C ILE A 43 2.94 0.38 5.98
N PHE A 44 1.80 0.31 5.27
CA PHE A 44 0.64 1.16 5.54
C PHE A 44 0.13 0.98 6.98
N LEU A 45 0.00 -0.26 7.46
CA LEU A 45 -0.46 -0.54 8.83
C LEU A 45 0.52 -0.01 9.89
N ARG A 46 1.82 -0.15 9.67
CA ARG A 46 2.84 0.41 10.57
C ARG A 46 2.81 1.94 10.61
N VAL A 47 2.62 2.57 9.44
CA VAL A 47 2.46 4.03 9.36
C VAL A 47 1.17 4.47 10.06
N ALA A 48 0.09 3.69 9.95
CA ALA A 48 -1.16 3.97 10.64
C ALA A 48 -1.03 3.87 12.16
N ALA A 49 -0.35 2.86 12.68
CA ALA A 49 -0.06 2.75 14.11
C ALA A 49 0.71 3.99 14.62
N ARG A 50 1.72 4.45 13.86
CA ARG A 50 2.49 5.65 14.20
C ARG A 50 1.65 6.93 14.16
N ALA A 51 0.73 7.07 13.22
CA ALA A 51 -0.18 8.21 13.18
C ALA A 51 -1.09 8.29 14.44
N HIS A 52 -1.34 7.17 15.10
CA HIS A 52 -2.10 7.08 16.35
C HIS A 52 -1.27 7.21 17.64
N GLY A 53 0.03 7.49 17.54
CA GLY A 53 0.88 7.62 18.73
C GLY A 53 1.54 6.34 19.21
N TYR A 54 1.31 5.21 18.54
CA TYR A 54 1.91 3.92 18.90
C TYR A 54 3.20 3.69 18.08
N ALA A 55 4.35 3.56 18.75
CA ALA A 55 5.49 2.86 18.17
C ALA A 55 5.43 1.40 18.61
N ASP A 56 5.92 0.49 17.76
CA ASP A 56 5.95 -0.96 17.99
C ASP A 56 6.50 -1.34 19.39
N GLU A 57 7.78 -1.65 19.49
CA GLU A 57 8.44 -2.07 20.74
C GLU A 57 9.15 -0.91 21.47
N ARG A 58 9.09 0.30 20.90
CA ARG A 58 9.94 1.45 21.30
C ARG A 58 9.24 2.53 22.13
N GLY A 59 7.98 2.30 22.54
CA GLY A 59 7.20 3.25 23.33
C GLY A 59 6.37 4.23 22.49
N PRO A 60 5.80 5.29 23.09
CA PRO A 60 4.96 6.25 22.36
C PRO A 60 5.79 7.08 21.38
N VAL A 61 5.22 7.38 20.20
CA VAL A 61 5.88 8.26 19.22
C VAL A 61 5.65 9.74 19.53
N GLY A 62 6.66 10.56 19.22
CA GLY A 62 6.57 12.02 19.38
C GLY A 62 5.57 12.66 18.41
N LEU A 63 5.09 13.86 18.73
CA LEU A 63 4.13 14.60 17.88
C LEU A 63 4.65 14.81 16.44
N GLY A 64 5.95 15.06 16.27
CA GLY A 64 6.55 15.21 14.94
C GLY A 64 6.49 13.93 14.11
N GLU A 65 6.67 12.77 14.74
CA GLU A 65 6.58 11.47 14.09
C GLU A 65 5.14 11.14 13.70
N GLN A 66 4.16 11.50 14.56
CA GLN A 66 2.74 11.35 14.23
C GLN A 66 2.36 12.19 13.02
N VAL A 67 2.78 13.46 12.97
CA VAL A 67 2.53 14.35 11.82
C VAL A 67 3.19 13.82 10.55
N ALA A 68 4.43 13.35 10.62
CA ALA A 68 5.11 12.74 9.47
C ALA A 68 4.38 11.48 8.98
N ALA A 69 3.92 10.63 9.90
CA ALA A 69 3.15 9.43 9.58
C ALA A 69 1.82 9.75 8.91
N ILE A 70 1.14 10.82 9.31
CA ILE A 70 -0.10 11.30 8.68
C ILE A 70 0.12 11.67 7.21
N TYR A 71 1.16 12.43 6.90
CA TYR A 71 1.47 12.79 5.51
C TYR A 71 1.92 11.58 4.69
N LEU A 72 2.70 10.68 5.28
CA LEU A 72 3.11 9.44 4.62
C LEU A 72 1.90 8.53 4.33
N MET A 73 0.92 8.49 5.23
CA MET A 73 -0.34 7.77 5.00
C MET A 73 -1.12 8.37 3.82
N ALA A 74 -1.18 9.70 3.71
CA ALA A 74 -1.83 10.35 2.57
C ALA A 74 -1.10 10.09 1.24
N ASP A 75 0.23 10.10 1.24
CA ASP A 75 1.01 9.72 0.05
C ASP A 75 0.75 8.26 -0.36
N LEU A 76 0.76 7.32 0.58
CA LEU A 76 0.44 5.91 0.32
C LEU A 76 -1.00 5.73 -0.19
N ALA A 77 -1.97 6.44 0.40
CA ALA A 77 -3.37 6.44 -0.02
C ALA A 77 -3.58 7.06 -1.42
N ASN A 78 -2.71 7.99 -1.81
CA ASN A 78 -2.70 8.55 -3.15
C ASN A 78 -2.10 7.58 -4.16
N ARG A 79 -0.92 7.03 -3.89
CA ARG A 79 -0.20 6.12 -4.80
C ARG A 79 -0.92 4.79 -5.03
N ASP A 80 -1.60 4.26 -4.01
CA ASP A 80 -2.36 3.01 -4.12
C ASP A 80 -3.87 3.25 -3.93
N LYS A 81 -4.61 3.14 -5.04
CA LYS A 81 -6.07 3.28 -5.05
C LYS A 81 -6.80 2.33 -4.09
N TRP A 82 -6.22 1.16 -3.77
CA TRP A 82 -6.82 0.20 -2.84
C TRP A 82 -6.70 0.67 -1.40
N LEU A 83 -5.65 1.42 -1.08
CA LEU A 83 -5.42 1.98 0.25
C LEU A 83 -6.20 3.28 0.48
N ARG A 84 -6.66 3.95 -0.57
CA ARG A 84 -7.31 5.27 -0.46
C ARG A 84 -8.44 5.32 0.56
N LYS A 85 -9.39 4.39 0.48
CA LYS A 85 -10.52 4.35 1.43
C LYS A 85 -10.07 4.07 2.86
N ALA A 86 -9.11 3.16 3.02
CA ALA A 86 -8.55 2.83 4.33
C ALA A 86 -7.78 4.03 4.93
N GLY A 87 -7.00 4.74 4.11
CA GLY A 87 -6.29 5.96 4.51
C GLY A 87 -7.24 7.07 4.95
N ILE A 88 -8.29 7.35 4.17
CA ILE A 88 -9.32 8.33 4.55
C ILE A 88 -9.99 7.93 5.86
N GLY A 89 -10.35 6.65 6.01
CA GLY A 89 -10.96 6.12 7.23
C GLY A 89 -10.07 6.29 8.47
N HIS A 90 -8.79 5.91 8.36
CA HIS A 90 -7.84 6.07 9.46
C HIS A 90 -7.59 7.53 9.80
N LEU A 91 -7.37 8.39 8.81
CA LEU A 91 -7.22 9.83 9.03
C LEU A 91 -8.47 10.41 9.72
N GLY A 92 -9.67 9.98 9.35
CA GLY A 92 -10.91 10.37 10.04
C GLY A 92 -10.93 9.98 11.52
N GLU A 93 -10.46 8.79 11.87
CA GLU A 93 -10.37 8.35 13.27
C GLU A 93 -9.29 9.11 14.05
N VAL A 94 -8.13 9.37 13.45
CA VAL A 94 -7.09 10.22 14.07
C VAL A 94 -7.64 11.62 14.34
N LEU A 95 -8.38 12.22 13.39
CA LEU A 95 -9.02 13.52 13.56
C LEU A 95 -9.99 13.51 14.74
N LYS A 96 -10.86 12.51 14.82
CA LYS A 96 -11.87 12.35 15.87
C LYS A 96 -11.24 12.16 17.25
N TRP A 97 -10.14 11.43 17.35
CA TRP A 97 -9.41 11.25 18.59
C TRP A 97 -8.72 12.54 19.04
N SER A 98 -7.99 13.17 18.12
CA SER A 98 -7.17 14.36 18.40
C SER A 98 -8.03 15.58 18.75
N SER A 99 -9.22 15.70 18.14
CA SER A 99 -10.14 16.81 18.38
C SER A 99 -10.81 16.79 19.76
N LYS A 100 -10.66 15.72 20.55
CA LYS A 100 -11.16 15.63 21.92
C LYS A 100 -10.22 16.25 22.97
N SER A 101 -9.02 16.66 22.57
CA SER A 101 -8.00 17.22 23.46
C SER A 101 -7.71 18.67 23.09
N GLU A 102 -7.66 19.55 24.08
CA GLU A 102 -7.32 20.98 23.92
C GLU A 102 -5.81 21.26 23.96
N SER A 103 -4.96 20.22 23.90
CA SER A 103 -3.52 20.44 23.93
C SER A 103 -3.00 21.01 22.60
N ALA A 104 -2.09 21.99 22.68
CA ALA A 104 -1.46 22.60 21.49
C ALA A 104 -0.76 21.58 20.57
N GLY A 105 -0.35 20.43 21.12
CA GLY A 105 0.18 19.32 20.32
C GLY A 105 -0.87 18.64 19.44
N GLN A 106 -2.11 18.53 19.92
CA GLN A 106 -3.21 17.89 19.22
C GLN A 106 -3.78 18.78 18.12
N GLU A 107 -3.74 20.10 18.29
CA GLU A 107 -4.09 21.05 17.22
C GLU A 107 -3.21 20.86 15.97
N ARG A 108 -1.91 20.58 16.16
CA ARG A 108 -0.98 20.28 15.07
C ARG A 108 -1.35 19.00 14.33
N ILE A 109 -1.75 17.96 15.08
CA ILE A 109 -2.21 16.70 14.50
C ILE A 109 -3.51 16.93 13.71
N VAL A 110 -4.49 17.62 14.29
CA VAL A 110 -5.75 17.98 13.62
C VAL A 110 -5.50 18.72 12.31
N THR A 111 -4.59 19.69 12.33
CA THR A 111 -4.19 20.45 11.13
C THR A 111 -3.57 19.55 10.07
N ALA A 112 -2.60 18.72 10.48
CA ALA A 112 -1.94 17.77 9.57
C ALA A 112 -2.94 16.81 8.92
N VAL A 113 -3.87 16.26 9.70
CA VAL A 113 -4.91 15.36 9.18
C VAL A 113 -5.83 16.06 8.18
N LYS A 114 -6.27 17.28 8.47
CA LYS A 114 -7.09 18.06 7.53
C LYS A 114 -6.36 18.31 6.21
N SER A 115 -5.08 18.71 6.29
CA SER A 115 -4.25 18.88 5.09
C SER A 115 -4.06 17.58 4.31
N ALA A 116 -3.80 16.47 5.01
CA ALA A 116 -3.65 15.14 4.41
C ALA A 116 -4.93 14.69 3.68
N LEU A 117 -6.10 14.90 4.27
CA LEU A 117 -7.39 14.62 3.62
C LEU A 117 -7.61 15.49 2.37
N GLN A 118 -7.27 16.78 2.44
CA GLN A 118 -7.33 17.68 1.29
C GLN A 118 -6.38 17.25 0.16
N MET A 119 -5.18 16.79 0.49
CA MET A 119 -4.24 16.25 -0.50
C MET A 119 -4.83 15.03 -1.21
N ILE A 120 -5.46 14.11 -0.47
CA ILE A 120 -6.10 12.94 -1.06
C ILE A 120 -7.26 13.34 -1.97
N GLU A 121 -8.09 14.28 -1.54
CA GLU A 121 -9.22 14.74 -2.33
C GLU A 121 -8.79 15.52 -3.58
N LYS A 122 -7.79 16.39 -3.46
CA LYS A 122 -7.22 17.11 -4.61
C LYS A 122 -6.68 16.14 -5.66
N ASN A 123 -5.86 15.18 -5.26
CA ASN A 123 -5.27 14.21 -6.18
C ASN A 123 -6.32 13.25 -6.77
N ARG A 124 -7.43 13.02 -6.06
CA ARG A 124 -8.60 12.31 -6.61
C ARG A 124 -9.24 13.07 -7.78
N VAL A 125 -9.31 14.39 -7.68
CA VAL A 125 -9.94 15.26 -8.70
C VAL A 125 -8.98 15.50 -9.87
N THR A 126 -7.69 15.75 -9.62
CA THR A 126 -6.71 16.03 -10.68
C THR A 126 -6.21 14.77 -11.40
N GLY A 127 -6.33 13.59 -10.78
CA GLY A 127 -5.77 12.35 -11.31
C GLY A 127 -4.23 12.29 -11.23
N GLU A 128 -3.61 13.21 -10.51
CA GLU A 128 -2.16 13.27 -10.30
C GLU A 128 -1.74 12.23 -9.24
N TYR A 129 -0.71 11.45 -9.58
CA TYR A 129 -0.05 10.48 -8.70
C TYR A 129 1.44 10.78 -8.60
#